data_AF-A0A9W9MU97-F1
#
_entry.id   AF-A0A9W9MU97-F1
#
_cell.length_a   1.000
_cell.length_b   1.000
_cell.length_c   1.000
_cell.angle_alpha   90.00
_cell.angle_beta   90.00
_cell.angle_gamma   90.00
#
_symmetry.space_group_name_H-M   'P 1'
#
loop_
_entity.id
_entity.type
_entity.pdbx_description
1 polymer ?
#
loop_
_entity_poly.entity_id
_entity_poly.type
_entity_poly.pdbx_seq_one_letter_code
_entity_poly.pdbx_strand_id
1 'polypeptide(L)'
;MSKSNPPISDLDSAQPPIIHQPQPFIPHPPITTEERVAVLTRILDPNDSLYLPAQSKNITALISFYKEGRITVNDEVFVVDGHIASREDCIAAKKPYFWEVSLI
;
A
#
# COMPACT_ATOMS: atom_id res chain seq x y z
N MET A 1 23.73 33.41 61.75
CA MET A 1 22.63 32.93 60.89
C MET A 1 23.02 33.20 59.45
N SER A 2 23.57 32.19 58.79
CA SER A 2 24.11 32.27 57.44
C SER A 2 22.99 32.06 56.41
N LYS A 3 22.81 32.99 55.48
CA LYS A 3 21.98 32.78 54.29
C LYS A 3 22.86 32.17 53.20
N SER A 4 22.79 30.85 53.04
CA SER A 4 23.35 30.13 51.89
C SER A 4 22.30 30.06 50.80
N ASN A 5 22.51 30.80 49.70
CA ASN A 5 21.80 30.58 48.44
C ASN A 5 22.22 29.23 47.84
N PRO A 6 21.32 28.45 47.22
CA PRO A 6 21.72 27.25 46.51
C PRO A 6 22.46 27.62 45.20
N PRO A 7 23.47 26.84 44.78
CA PRO A 7 24.08 27.03 43.48
C PRO A 7 23.10 26.63 42.38
N ILE A 8 22.91 27.54 41.41
CA ILE A 8 22.27 27.24 40.13
C ILE A 8 23.11 26.14 39.48
N SER A 9 22.51 24.99 39.26
CA SER A 9 23.13 23.91 38.51
C SER A 9 23.19 24.32 37.05
N ASP A 10 24.37 24.74 36.60
CA ASP A 10 24.74 24.74 35.20
C ASP A 10 24.68 23.30 34.70
N LEU A 11 23.57 22.92 34.08
CA LEU A 11 23.52 21.77 33.18
C LEU A 11 23.29 22.33 31.79
N ASP A 12 24.33 22.96 31.28
CA ASP A 12 24.51 23.28 29.86
C ASP A 12 24.61 21.94 29.12
N SER A 13 23.46 21.35 28.81
CA SER A 13 23.35 20.19 27.94
C SER A 13 23.47 20.69 26.50
N ALA A 14 24.70 21.02 26.12
CA ALA A 14 25.09 21.27 24.74
C ALA A 14 25.02 19.97 23.94
N GLN A 15 23.80 19.46 23.74
CA GLN A 15 23.56 18.41 22.76
C GLN A 15 23.50 19.09 21.39
N PRO A 16 24.44 18.82 20.47
CA PRO A 16 24.42 19.44 19.16
C PRO A 16 23.10 19.06 18.46
N PRO A 17 22.52 19.97 17.66
CA PRO A 17 21.31 19.67 16.91
C PRO A 17 21.55 18.43 16.06
N ILE A 18 20.63 17.46 16.14
CA ILE A 18 20.66 16.27 15.30
C ILE A 18 20.55 16.76 13.85
N ILE A 19 21.67 16.72 13.13
CA ILE A 19 21.68 17.00 11.69
C ILE A 19 21.06 15.78 11.02
N HIS A 20 19.79 15.88 10.65
CA HIS A 20 19.17 14.94 9.72
C HIS A 20 19.78 15.16 8.34
N GLN A 21 20.87 14.46 8.04
CA GLN A 21 21.35 14.34 6.67
C GLN A 21 20.27 13.56 5.89
N PRO A 22 19.67 14.14 4.84
CA PRO A 22 18.75 13.39 3.99
C PRO A 22 19.52 12.21 3.41
N GLN A 23 19.05 11.00 3.69
CA GLN A 23 19.63 9.82 3.06
C GLN A 23 19.41 9.89 1.55
N PRO A 24 20.38 9.43 0.74
CA PRO A 24 20.20 9.33 -0.70
C PRO A 24 18.93 8.52 -0.98
N PHE A 25 18.00 9.08 -1.75
CA PHE A 25 16.86 8.31 -2.24
C PHE A 25 17.38 7.29 -3.25
N ILE A 26 17.38 6.02 -2.87
CA ILE A 26 17.72 4.91 -3.76
C ILE A 26 16.42 4.52 -4.47
N PRO A 27 16.27 4.78 -5.79
CA PRO A 27 15.08 4.37 -6.52
C PRO A 27 14.97 2.85 -6.43
N HIS A 28 13.80 2.35 -6.04
CA HIS A 28 13.53 0.93 -6.10
C HIS A 28 13.31 0.52 -7.56
N PRO A 29 13.76 -0.66 -7.99
CA PRO A 29 13.42 -1.16 -9.31
C PRO A 29 11.89 -1.26 -9.45
N PRO A 30 11.34 -1.05 -10.66
CA PRO A 30 9.92 -1.23 -10.89
C PRO A 30 9.53 -2.68 -10.58
N ILE A 31 8.40 -2.86 -9.92
CA ILE A 31 7.87 -4.17 -9.56
C ILE A 31 7.49 -4.97 -10.82
N THR A 32 7.80 -6.26 -10.87
CA THR A 32 7.36 -7.12 -11.98
C THR A 32 5.93 -7.62 -11.79
N THR A 33 5.31 -8.11 -12.87
CA THR A 33 4.00 -8.77 -12.78
C THR A 33 4.04 -9.98 -11.84
N GLU A 34 5.11 -10.79 -11.84
CA GLU A 34 5.20 -11.94 -10.92
C GLU A 34 5.30 -11.49 -9.46
N GLU A 35 6.09 -10.45 -9.18
CA GLU A 35 6.22 -9.88 -7.84
C GLU A 35 4.88 -9.32 -7.36
N ARG A 36 4.13 -8.64 -8.22
CA ARG A 36 2.79 -8.15 -7.89
C ARG A 36 1.83 -9.30 -7.59
N VAL A 37 1.84 -10.37 -8.40
CA VAL A 37 1.03 -11.57 -8.14
C VAL A 37 1.39 -12.19 -6.79
N ALA A 38 2.68 -12.29 -6.47
CA ALA A 38 3.14 -12.86 -5.20
C ALA A 38 2.66 -12.02 -4.00
N VAL A 39 2.75 -10.70 -4.11
CA VAL A 39 2.25 -9.76 -3.08
C VAL A 39 0.73 -9.88 -2.93
N LEU A 40 -0.03 -9.82 -4.03
CA LEU A 40 -1.49 -9.93 -4.00
C LEU A 40 -1.94 -11.27 -3.42
N THR A 41 -1.34 -12.38 -3.83
CA THR A 41 -1.68 -13.73 -3.33
C THR A 41 -1.34 -13.88 -1.83
N ARG A 42 -0.35 -13.15 -1.32
CA ARG A 42 0.01 -13.15 0.10
C ARG A 42 -0.92 -12.30 0.96
N ILE A 43 -1.39 -11.18 0.43
CA ILE A 43 -2.19 -10.19 1.19
C ILE A 43 -3.69 -10.48 1.08
N LEU A 44 -4.13 -10.97 -0.07
CA LEU A 44 -5.54 -11.19 -0.37
C LEU A 44 -5.81 -12.70 -0.43
N ASP A 45 -6.40 -13.25 0.63
CA ASP A 45 -6.97 -14.61 0.60
C ASP A 45 -8.43 -14.53 0.11
N PRO A 46 -8.76 -15.04 -1.09
CA PRO A 46 -10.14 -15.01 -1.59
C PRO A 46 -11.12 -15.78 -0.69
N ASN A 47 -10.65 -16.69 0.17
CA ASN A 47 -11.48 -17.47 1.07
C ASN A 47 -11.62 -16.86 2.46
N ASP A 48 -11.09 -15.65 2.69
CA ASP A 48 -11.28 -14.95 3.95
C ASP A 48 -12.78 -14.72 4.19
N SER A 49 -13.25 -15.18 5.35
CA SER A 49 -14.65 -15.05 5.79
C SER A 49 -15.14 -13.62 5.95
N LEU A 50 -14.22 -12.63 6.00
CA LEU A 50 -14.55 -11.22 6.03
C LEU A 50 -15.00 -10.68 4.65
N TYR A 51 -14.69 -11.40 3.56
CA TYR A 51 -15.11 -10.99 2.23
C TYR A 51 -16.54 -11.42 1.90
N LEU A 52 -17.27 -10.52 1.26
CA LEU A 52 -18.52 -10.88 0.59
C LEU A 52 -18.22 -11.78 -0.62
N PRO A 53 -19.16 -12.67 -1.03
CA PRO A 53 -18.95 -13.55 -2.18
C PRO A 53 -18.51 -12.82 -3.47
N ALA A 54 -19.06 -11.62 -3.71
CA ALA A 54 -18.67 -10.80 -4.85
C ALA A 54 -17.22 -10.27 -4.76
N GLN A 55 -16.76 -9.93 -3.56
CA GLN A 55 -15.38 -9.49 -3.32
C GLN A 55 -14.40 -10.64 -3.52
N SER A 56 -14.67 -11.80 -2.93
CA SER A 56 -13.90 -13.04 -3.15
C SER A 56 -13.77 -13.35 -4.63
N LYS A 57 -14.89 -13.30 -5.37
CA LYS A 57 -14.90 -13.51 -6.83
C LYS A 57 -14.01 -12.52 -7.57
N ASN A 58 -14.07 -11.23 -7.21
CA ASN A 58 -13.25 -10.19 -7.86
C ASN A 58 -11.75 -10.37 -7.56
N ILE A 59 -11.38 -10.72 -6.32
CA ILE A 59 -9.98 -10.99 -5.94
C ILE A 59 -9.44 -12.19 -6.71
N THR A 60 -10.19 -13.30 -6.77
CA THR A 60 -9.79 -14.48 -7.54
C THR A 60 -9.58 -14.13 -9.01
N ALA A 61 -10.52 -13.40 -9.61
CA ALA A 61 -10.42 -13.00 -11.02
C ALA A 61 -9.21 -12.10 -11.28
N LEU A 62 -8.96 -11.10 -10.43
CA LEU A 62 -7.81 -10.20 -10.56
C LEU A 62 -6.49 -10.97 -10.58
N ILE A 63 -6.27 -11.86 -9.60
CA ILE A 63 -5.04 -12.66 -9.50
C ILE A 63 -4.90 -13.55 -10.75
N SER A 64 -5.99 -14.14 -11.24
CA SER A 64 -5.97 -14.93 -12.48
C SER A 64 -5.62 -14.07 -13.70
N PHE A 65 -6.17 -12.87 -13.83
CA PHE A 65 -5.86 -11.97 -14.95
C PHE A 65 -4.38 -11.62 -15.02
N TYR A 66 -3.73 -11.40 -13.88
CA TYR A 66 -2.28 -11.21 -13.84
C TYR A 66 -1.51 -12.46 -14.25
N LYS A 67 -1.87 -13.63 -13.69
CA LYS A 67 -1.22 -14.92 -14.01
C LYS A 67 -1.36 -15.30 -15.49
N GLU A 68 -2.48 -14.96 -16.09
CA GLU A 68 -2.78 -15.18 -17.51
C GLU A 68 -2.14 -14.13 -18.43
N GLY A 69 -1.50 -13.10 -17.88
CA GLY A 69 -0.91 -12.00 -18.65
C GLY A 69 -1.95 -11.10 -19.34
N ARG A 70 -3.20 -11.12 -18.88
CA ARG A 70 -4.28 -10.26 -19.40
C ARG A 70 -4.17 -8.82 -18.91
N ILE A 71 -3.50 -8.64 -17.78
CA ILE A 71 -3.20 -7.34 -17.16
C ILE A 71 -1.77 -7.38 -16.62
N THR A 72 -1.16 -6.21 -16.51
CA THR A 72 0.22 -5.98 -16.06
C THR A 72 0.24 -4.92 -14.95
N VAL A 73 1.39 -4.72 -14.33
CA VAL A 73 1.58 -3.71 -13.27
C VAL A 73 1.38 -2.26 -13.73
N ASN A 74 1.39 -2.04 -15.05
CA ASN A 74 1.20 -0.73 -15.67
C ASN A 74 -0.27 -0.43 -15.99
N ASP A 75 -1.15 -1.41 -15.87
CA ASP A 75 -2.56 -1.26 -16.19
C ASP A 75 -3.34 -0.77 -14.97
N GLU A 76 -4.19 0.24 -15.17
CA GLU A 76 -5.26 0.55 -14.22
C GLU A 76 -6.47 -0.31 -14.56
N VAL A 77 -6.92 -1.13 -13.60
CA VAL A 77 -8.00 -2.09 -13.86
C VAL A 77 -9.05 -2.09 -12.77
N PHE A 78 -10.30 -2.23 -13.20
CA PHE A 78 -11.44 -2.42 -12.34
C PHE A 78 -12.02 -3.82 -12.57
N VAL A 79 -12.28 -4.56 -11.50
CA VAL A 79 -12.88 -5.90 -11.56
C VAL A 79 -14.22 -5.91 -10.86
N VAL A 80 -15.27 -6.27 -11.60
CA VAL A 80 -16.66 -6.38 -11.10
C VAL A 80 -17.24 -7.72 -11.52
N ASP A 81 -17.86 -8.41 -10.57
CA ASP A 81 -18.42 -9.75 -10.76
C ASP A 81 -17.46 -10.72 -11.47
N GLY A 82 -16.15 -10.59 -11.24
CA GLY A 82 -15.11 -11.41 -11.85
C GLY A 82 -14.74 -11.05 -13.30
N HIS A 83 -15.10 -9.87 -13.79
CA HIS A 83 -14.77 -9.39 -15.13
C HIS A 83 -14.07 -8.03 -15.07
N ILE A 84 -13.17 -7.78 -16.02
CA ILE A 84 -12.60 -6.43 -16.22
C ILE A 84 -13.75 -5.52 -16.69
N ALA A 85 -13.92 -4.39 -16.02
CA ALA A 85 -14.95 -3.40 -16.29
C ALA A 85 -14.31 -2.02 -16.53
N SER A 86 -15.06 -1.13 -17.17
CA SER A 86 -14.69 0.28 -17.23
C SER A 86 -14.95 0.97 -15.89
N ARG A 87 -14.29 2.12 -15.67
CA ARG A 87 -14.53 2.96 -14.50
C ARG A 87 -15.98 3.43 -14.44
N GLU A 88 -16.56 3.77 -15.59
CA GLU A 88 -17.94 4.21 -15.74
C GLU A 88 -18.92 3.12 -15.32
N ASP A 89 -18.67 1.87 -15.73
CA ASP A 89 -19.49 0.72 -15.34
C ASP A 89 -19.45 0.49 -13.82
N CYS A 90 -18.28 0.64 -13.19
CA CYS A 90 -18.15 0.52 -11.74
C CYS A 90 -18.97 1.57 -10.99
N ILE A 91 -18.92 2.83 -11.44
CA ILE A 91 -19.66 3.94 -10.84
C ILE A 91 -21.16 3.73 -11.00
N ALA A 92 -21.62 3.31 -12.18
CA ALA A 92 -23.04 3.13 -12.48
C ALA A 92 -23.64 1.90 -11.78
N ALA A 93 -22.90 0.79 -11.73
CA ALA A 93 -23.42 -0.49 -11.25
C ALA A 93 -23.68 -0.51 -9.72
N LYS A 94 -23.02 0.36 -8.94
CA LYS A 94 -23.08 0.37 -7.47
C LYS A 94 -22.82 -1.01 -6.85
N LYS A 95 -21.97 -1.81 -7.50
CA LYS A 95 -21.56 -3.15 -7.05
C LYS A 95 -20.21 -3.09 -6.36
N PRO A 96 -19.88 -4.06 -5.49
CA PRO A 96 -18.51 -4.24 -5.01
C PRO A 96 -17.57 -4.42 -6.20
N TYR A 97 -16.52 -3.61 -6.26
CA TYR A 97 -15.49 -3.69 -7.28
C TYR A 97 -14.12 -3.74 -6.63
N PHE A 98 -13.16 -4.37 -7.31
CA PHE A 98 -11.75 -4.24 -6.99
C PHE A 98 -11.13 -3.20 -7.92
N TRP A 99 -10.37 -2.26 -7.37
CA TRP A 99 -9.62 -1.28 -8.15
C TRP A 99 -8.14 -1.48 -7.87
N GLU A 100 -7.42 -1.80 -8.93
CA GLU A 100 -5.98 -1.97 -8.92
C GLU A 100 -5.38 -0.81 -9.69
N VAL A 101 -4.62 0.01 -8.97
CA VAL A 101 -3.95 1.20 -9.50
C VAL A 101 -2.53 0.87 -9.93
N SER A 102 -2.15 1.39 -11.09
CA SER A 102 -0.77 1.34 -11.57
C SER A 102 0.17 2.02 -10.56
N LEU A 103 1.28 1.35 -10.23
CA LEU A 103 2.34 1.90 -9.39
C LEU A 103 3.29 2.73 -10.26
N ILE A 104 2.87 3.93 -10.66
CA ILE A 104 3.69 4.91 -11.40
C ILE A 104 4.26 5.93 -10.42
#